data_AF-A0A072P8Q3-F1
#
_entry.id   AF-A0A072P8Q3-F1
#
_cell.length_a   1.000
_cell.length_b   1.000
_cell.length_c   1.000
_cell.angle_alpha   90.00
_cell.angle_beta   90.00
_cell.angle_gamma   90.00
#
_symmetry.space_group_name_H-M   'P 1'
#
loop_
_entity.id
_entity.type
_entity.pdbx_description
1 polymer ?
#
loop_
_entity_poly.entity_id
_entity_poly.type
_entity_poly.pdbx_seq_one_letter_code
_entity_poly.pdbx_strand_id
1 'polypeptide(L)'
;MDTIDAAITLANGSPSRKAVCILNMANAIHAGGGFRTGALAQEEALCYRTSLYFTLKLRHYPIPDKAAIYSPSVLVIRDNLTRGHDILDCRDPRQLPLLAVVSAAALFRPLVNHVLANPSEESSELYADADDRLLMAEKMRVVLRTAIRNKHRQIVLGALGCGAFQNPPREVSQLWADVLREPEFSGGWWEDVVFAVLSDQRNRNYWWFEHTLDGLMV
;
A
#
# COMPACT_ATOMS: atom_id res chain seq x y z
N MET A 1 -10.43 7.47 -1.12
CA MET A 1 -10.44 7.14 0.33
C MET A 1 -9.04 6.74 0.77
N ASP A 2 -8.65 6.98 2.03
CA ASP A 2 -7.34 6.56 2.53
C ASP A 2 -7.29 5.05 2.86
N THR A 3 -6.08 4.51 3.06
CA THR A 3 -5.84 3.08 3.28
C THR A 3 -6.57 2.52 4.51
N ILE A 4 -6.65 3.26 5.61
CA ILE A 4 -7.28 2.78 6.85
C ILE A 4 -8.80 2.76 6.68
N ASP A 5 -9.36 3.84 6.14
CA ASP A 5 -10.79 3.96 5.95
C ASP A 5 -11.31 2.92 4.93
N ALA A 6 -10.50 2.63 3.90
CA ALA A 6 -10.78 1.55 2.96
C ALA A 6 -10.83 0.20 3.66
N ALA A 7 -9.87 -0.07 4.55
CA ALA A 7 -9.83 -1.31 5.31
C ALA A 7 -11.00 -1.44 6.30
N ILE A 8 -11.38 -0.36 6.99
CA ILE A 8 -12.54 -0.35 7.89
C ILE A 8 -13.84 -0.58 7.11
N THR A 9 -14.00 0.11 5.98
CA THR A 9 -15.18 -0.07 5.11
C THR A 9 -15.28 -1.51 4.62
N LEU A 10 -14.16 -2.08 4.17
CA LEU A 10 -14.08 -3.46 3.70
C LEU A 10 -14.41 -4.47 4.80
N ALA A 11 -13.85 -4.29 6.00
CA ALA A 11 -14.12 -5.14 7.16
C ALA A 11 -15.59 -5.12 7.60
N ASN A 12 -16.27 -3.98 7.46
CA ASN A 12 -17.69 -3.84 7.78
C ASN A 12 -18.62 -4.44 6.71
N GLY A 13 -18.18 -4.46 5.44
CA GLY A 13 -18.96 -5.00 4.32
C GLY A 13 -18.94 -6.53 4.21
N SER A 14 -17.86 -7.17 4.68
CA SER A 14 -17.71 -8.63 4.67
C SER A 14 -16.99 -9.09 5.93
N PRO A 15 -17.69 -9.69 6.92
CA PRO A 15 -17.07 -10.16 8.16
C PRO A 15 -16.14 -11.35 7.89
N SER A 16 -14.87 -11.08 7.63
CA SER A 16 -13.84 -12.12 7.51
C SER A 16 -13.39 -12.59 8.90
N ARG A 17 -12.94 -13.86 8.99
CA ARG A 17 -12.35 -14.40 10.24
C ARG A 17 -11.00 -13.77 10.59
N LYS A 18 -10.36 -13.07 9.65
CA LYS A 18 -9.08 -12.39 9.83
C LYS A 18 -9.26 -10.89 9.62
N ALA A 19 -8.49 -10.11 10.38
CA ALA A 19 -8.39 -8.66 10.17
C ALA A 19 -7.93 -8.37 8.74
N VAL A 20 -8.49 -7.34 8.11
CA VAL A 20 -8.07 -6.90 6.78
C VAL A 20 -6.58 -6.57 6.80
N CYS A 21 -5.85 -7.08 5.80
CA CYS A 21 -4.44 -6.78 5.63
C CYS A 21 -4.28 -5.48 4.85
N ILE A 22 -3.38 -4.61 5.26
CA ILE A 22 -3.07 -3.38 4.52
C ILE A 22 -1.58 -3.29 4.18
N LEU A 23 -1.27 -2.62 3.07
CA LEU A 23 0.10 -2.26 2.72
C LEU A 23 0.51 -0.96 3.40
N ASN A 24 1.57 -1.00 4.20
CA ASN A 24 2.36 0.18 4.55
C ASN A 24 3.43 0.39 3.47
N MET A 25 3.35 1.52 2.76
CA MET A 25 4.31 1.93 1.73
C MET A 25 5.57 2.48 2.40
N ALA A 26 6.32 1.58 3.01
CA ALA A 26 7.30 1.89 4.04
C ALA A 26 8.55 2.57 3.50
N ASN A 27 9.14 3.43 4.31
CA ASN A 27 10.52 3.84 4.16
C ASN A 27 11.45 2.67 4.54
N ALA A 28 12.38 2.33 3.65
CA ALA A 28 13.29 1.21 3.87
C ALA A 28 14.26 1.44 5.05
N ILE A 29 14.55 2.69 5.40
CA ILE A 29 15.61 3.07 6.35
C ILE A 29 15.04 3.50 7.70
N HIS A 30 13.99 4.33 7.67
CA HIS A 30 13.44 4.98 8.86
C HIS A 30 12.06 4.40 9.19
N ALA A 31 11.96 3.70 10.32
CA ALA A 31 10.68 3.18 10.81
C ALA A 31 9.64 4.30 10.97
N GLY A 32 8.51 4.19 10.25
CA GLY A 32 7.45 5.19 10.26
C GLY A 32 7.77 6.46 9.46
N GLY A 33 8.82 6.44 8.62
CA GLY A 33 9.19 7.57 7.78
C GLY A 33 9.45 8.84 8.58
N GLY A 34 8.87 9.95 8.13
CA GLY A 34 8.97 11.28 8.73
C GLY A 34 7.86 11.62 9.72
N PHE A 35 7.16 10.64 10.32
CA PHE A 35 5.97 10.95 11.12
C PHE A 35 6.29 11.81 12.36
N ARG A 36 7.49 11.66 12.94
CA ARG A 36 7.92 12.50 14.08
C ARG A 36 8.21 13.95 13.68
N THR A 37 8.40 14.21 12.40
CA THR A 37 8.70 15.54 11.85
C THR A 37 7.50 16.15 11.13
N GLY A 38 6.31 15.56 11.24
CA GLY A 38 5.08 16.10 10.66
C GLY A 38 4.91 15.82 9.16
N ALA A 39 5.62 14.84 8.58
CA ALA A 39 5.40 14.48 7.18
C ALA A 39 4.01 13.83 7.00
N LEU A 40 3.43 13.95 5.80
CA LEU A 40 2.04 13.58 5.50
C LEU A 40 1.92 12.57 4.35
N ALA A 41 2.89 11.66 4.20
CA ALA A 41 2.75 10.54 3.28
C ALA A 41 1.99 9.37 3.95
N GLN A 42 1.78 8.29 3.20
CA GLN A 42 0.91 7.19 3.62
C GLN A 42 1.42 6.46 4.87
N GLU A 43 2.72 6.18 4.96
CA GLU A 43 3.32 5.53 6.14
C GLU A 43 3.13 6.39 7.39
N GLU A 44 3.34 7.70 7.28
CA GLU A 44 3.16 8.62 8.40
C GLU A 44 1.70 8.69 8.84
N ALA A 45 0.76 8.73 7.89
CA ALA A 45 -0.67 8.67 8.19
C ALA A 45 -1.04 7.39 8.95
N LEU A 46 -0.47 6.24 8.59
CA LEU A 46 -0.63 5.00 9.35
C LEU A 46 -0.06 5.13 10.77
N CYS A 47 1.13 5.73 10.92
CA CYS A 47 1.78 5.91 12.22
C CYS A 47 1.04 6.89 13.14
N TYR A 48 0.39 7.94 12.60
CA TYR A 48 -0.42 8.86 13.39
C TYR A 48 -1.71 8.21 13.88
N ARG A 49 -2.33 7.37 13.04
CA ARG A 49 -3.68 6.84 13.28
C ARG A 49 -3.72 5.49 13.97
N THR A 50 -2.59 4.78 14.05
CA THR A 50 -2.58 3.38 14.50
C THR A 50 -1.43 3.07 15.45
N SER A 51 -1.47 1.88 16.05
CA SER A 51 -0.36 1.35 16.85
C SER A 51 0.81 0.81 16.01
N LEU A 52 0.83 0.99 14.68
CA LEU A 52 1.82 0.40 13.76
C LEU A 52 3.25 0.74 14.15
N TYR A 53 3.54 1.99 14.53
CA TYR A 53 4.90 2.40 14.86
C TYR A 53 5.56 1.52 15.94
N PHE A 54 4.77 1.02 16.90
CA PHE A 54 5.29 0.14 17.96
C PHE A 54 5.70 -1.25 17.45
N THR A 55 5.22 -1.69 16.29
CA THR A 55 5.56 -2.99 15.69
C THR A 55 6.79 -2.91 14.77
N LEU A 56 7.11 -1.72 14.24
CA LEU A 56 8.26 -1.45 13.38
C LEU A 56 9.59 -1.45 14.15
N LYS A 57 10.05 -2.64 14.59
CA LYS A 57 11.29 -2.78 15.38
C LYS A 57 12.51 -2.46 14.52
N LEU A 58 13.41 -1.61 15.03
CA LEU A 58 14.63 -1.15 14.36
C LEU A 58 15.57 -2.28 13.91
N ARG A 59 15.55 -3.45 14.58
CA ARG A 59 16.34 -4.63 14.16
C ARG A 59 15.95 -5.20 12.78
N HIS A 60 14.78 -4.83 12.25
CA HIS A 60 14.35 -5.24 10.91
C HIS A 60 14.70 -4.20 9.84
N TYR A 61 15.42 -3.14 10.21
CA TYR A 61 15.84 -2.07 9.32
C TYR A 61 17.36 -2.15 9.06
N PRO A 62 17.83 -1.80 7.84
CA PRO A 62 17.01 -1.43 6.69
C PRO A 62 16.19 -2.63 6.16
N ILE A 63 14.98 -2.36 5.64
CA ILE A 63 14.13 -3.41 5.05
C ILE A 63 14.81 -3.90 3.77
N PRO A 64 15.20 -5.18 3.66
CA PRO A 64 15.84 -5.71 2.45
C PRO A 64 14.91 -5.65 1.24
N ASP A 65 15.47 -5.59 0.03
CA ASP A 65 14.67 -5.34 -1.17
C ASP A 65 13.57 -6.37 -1.42
N LYS A 66 13.84 -7.65 -1.13
CA LYS A 66 12.90 -8.76 -1.31
C LYS A 66 12.33 -9.24 0.02
N ALA A 67 12.04 -8.31 0.93
CA ALA A 67 11.51 -8.59 2.26
C ALA A 67 10.39 -7.62 2.63
N ALA A 68 9.61 -8.01 3.63
CA ALA A 68 8.59 -7.18 4.25
C ALA A 68 8.55 -7.42 5.76
N ILE A 69 8.12 -6.42 6.51
CA ILE A 69 7.82 -6.54 7.94
C ILE A 69 6.33 -6.81 8.08
N TYR A 70 5.97 -7.92 8.72
CA TYR A 70 4.57 -8.26 8.99
C TYR A 70 4.18 -7.91 10.43
N SER A 71 3.10 -7.15 10.58
CA SER A 71 2.53 -6.73 11.85
C SER A 71 1.10 -7.27 11.97
N PRO A 72 0.87 -8.35 12.73
CA PRO A 72 -0.40 -9.09 12.71
C PRO A 72 -1.57 -8.40 13.42
N SER A 73 -1.29 -7.41 14.28
CA SER A 73 -2.29 -6.79 15.14
C SER A 73 -1.95 -5.33 15.35
N VAL A 74 -2.61 -4.47 14.58
CA VAL A 74 -2.44 -3.02 14.59
C VAL A 74 -3.81 -2.40 14.87
N LEU A 75 -3.92 -1.70 15.99
CA LEU A 75 -5.17 -1.04 16.40
C LEU A 75 -5.24 0.35 15.76
N VAL A 76 -6.39 0.69 15.21
CA VAL A 76 -6.71 2.07 14.80
C VAL A 76 -7.15 2.83 16.05
N ILE A 77 -6.52 3.97 16.31
CA ILE A 77 -6.71 4.77 17.53
C ILE A 77 -7.15 6.20 17.26
N ARG A 78 -7.15 6.64 15.99
CA ARG A 78 -7.64 7.98 15.59
C ARG A 78 -8.46 7.95 14.30
N ASP A 79 -9.40 8.89 14.23
CA ASP A 79 -10.12 9.18 13.00
C ASP A 79 -9.19 9.78 11.92
N ASN A 80 -9.67 9.83 10.68
CA ASN A 80 -8.95 10.43 9.56
C ASN A 80 -8.84 11.97 9.73
N LEU A 81 -7.95 12.60 8.95
CA LEU A 81 -7.72 14.05 9.04
C LEU A 81 -8.96 14.88 8.67
N THR A 82 -9.78 14.42 7.74
CA THR A 82 -11.01 15.12 7.32
C THR A 82 -12.13 15.06 8.37
N ARG A 83 -12.03 14.15 9.33
CA ARG A 83 -12.98 13.93 10.44
C ARG A 83 -12.40 14.39 11.78
N GLY A 84 -11.51 15.39 11.77
CA GLY A 84 -10.98 16.02 12.98
C GLY A 84 -9.79 15.31 13.63
N HIS A 85 -9.44 14.10 13.17
CA HIS A 85 -8.30 13.33 13.70
C HIS A 85 -8.36 13.04 15.21
N ASP A 86 -9.58 12.95 15.74
CA ASP A 86 -9.86 12.70 17.14
C ASP A 86 -9.41 11.31 17.58
N ILE A 87 -9.03 11.18 18.85
CA ILE A 87 -8.72 9.89 19.47
C ILE A 87 -10.02 9.10 19.62
N LEU A 88 -10.02 7.85 19.14
CA LEU A 88 -11.14 6.92 19.32
C LEU A 88 -11.23 6.50 20.80
N ASP A 89 -12.39 6.05 21.26
CA ASP A 89 -12.56 5.57 22.63
C ASP A 89 -11.69 4.32 22.88
N CYS A 90 -10.56 4.53 23.56
CA CYS A 90 -9.56 3.49 23.82
C CYS A 90 -9.78 2.74 25.15
N ARG A 91 -10.90 2.97 25.86
CA ARG A 91 -11.16 2.34 27.17
C ARG A 91 -11.31 0.82 27.08
N ASP A 92 -11.85 0.33 25.96
CA ASP A 92 -11.92 -1.09 25.63
C ASP A 92 -11.26 -1.36 24.26
N PRO A 93 -9.99 -1.82 24.24
CA PRO A 93 -9.25 -2.07 22.99
C PRO A 93 -9.92 -3.07 22.04
N ARG A 94 -10.85 -3.91 22.54
CA ARG A 94 -11.60 -4.88 21.73
C ARG A 94 -12.63 -4.23 20.81
N GLN A 95 -12.98 -2.97 21.08
CA GLN A 95 -13.93 -2.19 20.27
C GLN A 95 -13.23 -1.37 19.18
N LEU A 96 -11.90 -1.27 19.22
CA LEU A 96 -11.14 -0.55 18.21
C LEU A 96 -10.99 -1.39 16.93
N PRO A 97 -11.01 -0.77 15.74
CA PRO A 97 -10.71 -1.48 14.50
C PRO A 97 -9.32 -2.12 14.55
N LEU A 98 -9.25 -3.40 14.21
CA LEU A 98 -8.03 -4.19 14.17
C LEU A 98 -7.64 -4.48 12.72
N LEU A 99 -6.39 -4.17 12.37
CA LEU A 99 -5.80 -4.40 11.06
C LEU A 99 -4.57 -5.31 11.18
N ALA A 100 -4.22 -5.97 10.08
CA ALA A 100 -2.89 -6.51 9.87
C ALA A 100 -2.15 -5.62 8.86
N VAL A 101 -0.83 -5.49 8.98
CA VAL A 101 -0.03 -4.61 8.12
C VAL A 101 1.17 -5.36 7.57
N VAL A 102 1.35 -5.29 6.25
CA VAL A 102 2.59 -5.67 5.56
C VAL A 102 3.32 -4.38 5.20
N SER A 103 4.52 -4.19 5.74
CA SER A 103 5.37 -3.03 5.44
C SER A 103 6.45 -3.43 4.46
N ALA A 104 6.44 -2.83 3.27
CA ALA A 104 7.43 -3.06 2.23
C ALA A 104 7.80 -1.75 1.55
N ALA A 105 9.06 -1.60 1.18
CA ALA A 105 9.57 -0.40 0.53
C ALA A 105 9.59 -0.57 -0.99
N ALA A 106 9.03 0.42 -1.69
CA ALA A 106 9.19 0.57 -3.14
C ALA A 106 10.65 0.93 -3.50
N LEU A 107 10.97 0.96 -4.80
CA LEU A 107 12.22 1.57 -5.25
C LEU A 107 12.25 3.06 -4.89
N PHE A 108 13.43 3.60 -4.59
CA PHE A 108 13.60 5.00 -4.26
C PHE A 108 14.14 5.78 -5.45
N ARG A 109 13.29 6.59 -6.08
CA ARG A 109 13.60 7.46 -7.22
C ARG A 109 14.37 6.74 -8.33
N PRO A 110 13.79 5.66 -8.89
CA PRO A 110 14.39 4.95 -10.01
C PRO A 110 14.57 5.88 -11.21
N LEU A 111 15.52 5.57 -12.09
CA LEU A 111 15.64 6.30 -13.35
C LEU A 111 14.44 5.98 -14.23
N VAL A 112 13.87 7.01 -14.86
CA VAL A 112 12.71 6.89 -15.74
C VAL A 112 12.97 7.54 -17.09
N ASN A 113 12.43 6.94 -18.14
CA ASN A 113 12.38 7.51 -19.48
C ASN A 113 11.01 8.15 -19.71
N HIS A 114 10.99 9.38 -20.23
CA HIS A 114 9.76 10.05 -20.61
C HIS A 114 9.34 9.62 -22.01
N VAL A 115 8.12 9.08 -22.12
CA VAL A 115 7.49 8.78 -23.39
C VAL A 115 6.71 10.03 -23.80
N LEU A 116 7.23 10.73 -24.81
CA LEU A 116 6.48 11.78 -25.50
C LEU A 116 5.27 11.15 -26.15
N ALA A 117 4.12 11.75 -25.91
CA ALA A 117 2.87 11.23 -26.40
C ALA A 117 2.44 12.00 -27.65
N ASN A 118 1.73 11.30 -28.55
CA ASN A 118 1.06 11.93 -29.69
C ASN A 118 0.02 12.95 -29.18
N PRO A 119 -0.52 13.86 -30.02
CA PRO A 119 -1.51 14.86 -29.59
C PRO A 119 -2.79 14.28 -28.93
N SER A 120 -3.02 12.97 -29.10
CA SER A 120 -4.14 12.18 -28.55
C SER A 120 -3.74 11.25 -27.40
N GLU A 121 -2.44 11.14 -27.09
CA GLU A 121 -1.91 10.32 -26.01
C GLU A 121 -1.25 11.25 -25.00
N GLU A 122 -1.12 10.83 -23.74
CA GLU A 122 -0.52 11.68 -22.72
C GLU A 122 0.87 11.21 -22.31
N SER A 123 1.72 12.17 -21.97
CA SER A 123 3.09 11.90 -21.53
C SER A 123 3.07 10.93 -20.36
N SER A 124 3.85 9.86 -20.47
CA SER A 124 3.99 8.86 -19.42
C SER A 124 5.46 8.54 -19.18
N GLU A 125 5.75 7.94 -18.04
CA GLU A 125 7.09 7.54 -17.63
C GLU A 125 7.18 6.02 -17.61
N LEU A 126 8.33 5.51 -18.02
CA LEU A 126 8.69 4.10 -17.96
C LEU A 126 9.96 3.95 -17.12
N TYR A 127 10.13 2.82 -16.42
CA TYR A 127 11.43 2.49 -15.84
C TYR A 127 12.50 2.49 -16.93
N ALA A 128 13.61 3.19 -16.69
CA ALA A 128 14.73 3.20 -17.63
C ALA A 128 15.53 1.89 -17.59
N ASP A 129 15.53 1.22 -16.44
CA ASP A 129 16.17 -0.06 -16.21
C ASP A 129 15.13 -1.19 -16.08
N ALA A 130 15.34 -2.29 -16.80
CA ALA A 130 14.50 -3.46 -16.70
C ALA A 130 14.65 -4.16 -15.34
N ASP A 131 15.83 -4.10 -14.73
CA ASP A 131 16.08 -4.72 -13.41
C ASP A 131 15.30 -4.00 -12.31
N ASP A 132 15.16 -2.67 -12.39
CA ASP A 132 14.28 -1.90 -11.50
C ASP A 132 12.82 -2.36 -11.64
N ARG A 133 12.33 -2.46 -12.88
CA ARG A 133 10.96 -2.94 -13.14
C ARG A 133 10.74 -4.34 -12.56
N LEU A 134 11.70 -5.25 -12.77
CA LEU A 134 11.66 -6.63 -12.24
C LEU A 134 11.73 -6.66 -10.70
N LEU A 135 12.57 -5.83 -10.10
CA LEU A 135 12.71 -5.73 -8.65
C LEU A 135 11.44 -5.18 -8.00
N MET A 136 10.77 -4.22 -8.65
CA MET A 136 9.49 -3.71 -8.22
C MET A 136 8.38 -4.79 -8.26
N ALA A 137 8.33 -5.61 -9.33
CA ALA A 137 7.45 -6.77 -9.36
C ALA A 137 7.73 -7.75 -8.21
N GLU A 138 9.01 -8.08 -7.96
CA GLU A 138 9.38 -8.97 -6.85
C GLU A 138 8.95 -8.43 -5.49
N LYS A 139 9.05 -7.11 -5.27
CA LYS A 139 8.54 -6.45 -4.05
C LYS A 139 7.03 -6.63 -3.90
N MET A 140 6.26 -6.49 -4.99
CA MET A 140 4.81 -6.74 -4.99
C MET A 140 4.48 -8.21 -4.67
N ARG A 141 5.19 -9.16 -5.29
CA ARG A 141 5.05 -10.60 -4.99
C ARG A 141 5.31 -10.88 -3.52
N VAL A 142 6.35 -10.27 -2.92
CA VAL A 142 6.66 -10.41 -1.49
C VAL A 142 5.51 -9.90 -0.61
N VAL A 143 4.88 -8.78 -0.95
CA VAL A 143 3.70 -8.26 -0.23
C VAL A 143 2.57 -9.28 -0.26
N LEU A 144 2.19 -9.76 -1.45
CA LEU A 144 1.10 -10.72 -1.62
C LEU A 144 1.38 -12.06 -0.94
N ARG A 145 2.58 -12.62 -1.15
CA ARG A 145 3.05 -13.85 -0.46
C ARG A 145 2.99 -13.70 1.04
N THR A 146 3.37 -12.54 1.58
CA THR A 146 3.32 -12.30 3.04
C THR A 146 1.89 -12.31 3.55
N ALA A 147 0.95 -11.66 2.86
CA ALA A 147 -0.46 -11.67 3.22
C ALA A 147 -1.05 -13.10 3.14
N ILE A 148 -0.80 -13.81 2.05
CA ILE A 148 -1.27 -15.18 1.81
C ILE A 148 -0.73 -16.16 2.87
N ARG A 149 0.58 -16.13 3.14
CA ARG A 149 1.19 -16.99 4.18
C ARG A 149 0.59 -16.75 5.56
N ASN A 150 0.09 -15.55 5.81
CA ASN A 150 -0.59 -15.18 7.05
C ASN A 150 -2.13 -15.34 7.00
N LYS A 151 -2.64 -15.98 5.94
CA LYS A 151 -4.05 -16.37 5.75
C LYS A 151 -5.01 -15.19 5.60
N HIS A 152 -4.53 -14.08 5.04
CA HIS A 152 -5.37 -12.95 4.68
C HIS A 152 -6.04 -13.19 3.34
N ARG A 153 -7.34 -12.92 3.26
CA ARG A 153 -8.13 -12.99 2.02
C ARG A 153 -8.61 -11.63 1.53
N GLN A 154 -8.54 -10.63 2.39
CA GLN A 154 -8.87 -9.24 2.07
C GLN A 154 -7.61 -8.40 2.25
N ILE A 155 -7.26 -7.64 1.22
CA ILE A 155 -6.09 -6.77 1.24
C ILE A 155 -6.38 -5.40 0.66
N VAL A 156 -5.88 -4.36 1.35
CA VAL A 156 -5.85 -2.99 0.85
C VAL A 156 -4.43 -2.63 0.43
N LEU A 157 -4.26 -2.41 -0.86
CA LEU A 157 -3.05 -1.95 -1.52
C LEU A 157 -3.16 -0.45 -1.85
N GLY A 158 -2.23 0.06 -2.65
CA GLY A 158 -2.29 1.42 -3.15
C GLY A 158 -1.13 1.74 -4.10
N ALA A 159 -0.91 3.03 -4.33
CA ALA A 159 0.09 3.53 -5.28
C ALA A 159 1.52 3.46 -4.74
N LEU A 160 2.01 2.22 -4.54
CA LEU A 160 3.31 1.90 -3.94
C LEU A 160 4.45 2.63 -4.66
N GLY A 161 5.06 3.60 -3.97
CA GLY A 161 6.21 4.35 -4.49
C GLY A 161 5.89 5.50 -5.44
N CYS A 162 4.63 5.73 -5.81
CA CYS A 162 4.20 6.75 -6.79
C CYS A 162 4.11 8.18 -6.22
N GLY A 163 4.65 8.41 -5.03
CA GLY A 163 4.69 9.70 -4.35
C GLY A 163 6.11 10.22 -4.22
N ALA A 164 6.58 10.43 -2.99
CA ALA A 164 7.92 10.94 -2.69
C ALA A 164 9.07 10.09 -3.29
N PHE A 165 8.79 8.83 -3.61
CA PHE A 165 9.76 7.87 -4.17
C PHE A 165 9.74 7.83 -5.70
N GLN A 166 8.89 8.62 -6.36
CA GLN A 166 8.94 8.91 -7.80
C GLN A 166 8.97 7.66 -8.71
N ASN A 167 8.22 6.61 -8.34
CA ASN A 167 8.02 5.48 -9.26
C ASN A 167 6.95 5.86 -10.30
N PRO A 168 7.11 5.44 -11.57
CA PRO A 168 6.18 5.76 -12.66
C PRO A 168 4.79 5.13 -12.42
N PRO A 169 3.72 5.91 -12.17
CA PRO A 169 2.44 5.37 -11.73
C PRO A 169 1.78 4.39 -12.71
N ARG A 170 1.93 4.65 -14.02
CA ARG A 170 1.45 3.77 -15.10
C ARG A 170 2.10 2.39 -15.04
N GLU A 171 3.42 2.35 -14.88
CA GLU A 171 4.14 1.09 -14.78
C GLU A 171 3.81 0.37 -13.47
N VAL A 172 3.68 1.09 -12.35
CA VAL A 172 3.32 0.48 -11.06
C VAL A 172 1.92 -0.11 -11.10
N SER A 173 0.92 0.55 -11.68
CA SER A 173 -0.42 -0.03 -11.83
C SER A 173 -0.42 -1.25 -12.73
N GLN A 174 0.33 -1.21 -13.84
CA GLN A 174 0.48 -2.36 -14.74
C GLN A 174 1.18 -3.53 -14.07
N LEU A 175 2.26 -3.28 -13.31
CA LEU A 175 2.96 -4.32 -12.56
C LEU A 175 2.07 -4.99 -11.52
N TRP A 176 1.23 -4.22 -10.81
CA TRP A 176 0.24 -4.82 -9.92
C TRP A 176 -0.73 -5.74 -10.66
N ALA A 177 -1.23 -5.31 -11.83
CA ALA A 177 -2.14 -6.11 -12.63
C ALA A 177 -1.46 -7.38 -13.18
N ASP A 178 -0.21 -7.27 -13.64
CA ASP A 178 0.59 -8.39 -14.13
C ASP A 178 0.82 -9.40 -12.99
N VAL A 179 1.29 -8.93 -11.84
CA VAL A 179 1.56 -9.77 -10.66
C VAL A 179 0.30 -10.44 -10.16
N LEU A 180 -0.81 -9.72 -10.03
CA LEU A 180 -2.07 -10.30 -9.55
C LEU A 180 -2.64 -11.38 -10.50
N ARG A 181 -2.34 -11.31 -11.80
CA ARG A 181 -2.72 -12.33 -12.80
C ARG A 181 -1.79 -13.54 -12.83
N GLU A 182 -0.65 -13.51 -12.14
CA GLU A 182 0.23 -14.66 -12.09
C GLU A 182 -0.52 -15.86 -11.48
N PRO A 183 -0.28 -17.09 -11.96
CA PRO A 183 -0.94 -18.29 -11.43
C PRO A 183 -0.79 -18.48 -9.92
N GLU A 184 0.25 -17.90 -9.31
CA GLU A 184 0.46 -17.91 -7.86
C GLU A 184 -0.60 -17.10 -7.08
N PHE A 185 -1.16 -16.05 -7.68
CA PHE A 185 -2.04 -15.08 -7.01
C PHE A 185 -3.47 -15.07 -7.56
N SER A 186 -3.70 -15.60 -8.77
CA SER A 186 -4.99 -15.60 -9.47
C SER A 186 -5.88 -16.82 -9.17
N GLY A 187 -5.57 -17.57 -8.11
CA GLY A 187 -6.15 -18.88 -7.80
C GLY A 187 -7.40 -18.85 -6.91
N GLY A 188 -8.08 -17.71 -6.78
CA GLY A 188 -9.24 -17.56 -5.88
C GLY A 188 -8.86 -17.42 -4.39
N TRP A 189 -7.64 -16.99 -4.11
CA TRP A 189 -7.17 -16.72 -2.73
C TRP A 189 -7.89 -15.53 -2.10
N TRP A 190 -8.08 -14.48 -2.90
CA TRP A 190 -8.63 -13.21 -2.46
C TRP A 190 -10.15 -13.27 -2.45
N GLU A 191 -10.74 -12.74 -1.38
CA GLU A 191 -12.14 -12.32 -1.35
C GLU A 191 -12.24 -10.91 -1.95
N ASP A 192 -11.33 -10.02 -1.54
CA ASP A 192 -11.30 -8.64 -1.99
C ASP A 192 -9.86 -8.12 -2.07
N VAL A 193 -9.52 -7.47 -3.19
CA VAL A 193 -8.29 -6.69 -3.37
C VAL A 193 -8.70 -5.25 -3.68
N VAL A 194 -8.41 -4.33 -2.76
CA VAL A 194 -8.80 -2.92 -2.89
C VAL A 194 -7.55 -2.06 -3.05
N PHE A 195 -7.50 -1.22 -4.08
CA PHE A 195 -6.45 -0.20 -4.22
C PHE A 195 -6.92 1.14 -3.67
N ALA A 196 -6.51 1.48 -2.44
CA ALA A 196 -6.81 2.77 -1.83
C ALA A 196 -5.80 3.82 -2.32
N VAL A 197 -6.16 4.54 -3.38
CA VAL A 197 -5.36 5.62 -3.97
C VAL A 197 -6.06 6.95 -3.72
N LEU A 198 -5.38 7.88 -3.04
CA LEU A 198 -5.90 9.23 -2.85
C LEU A 198 -5.86 9.98 -4.19
N SER A 199 -6.99 10.55 -4.58
CA SER A 199 -7.05 11.50 -5.68
C SER A 199 -6.58 12.86 -5.20
N ASP A 200 -5.58 13.41 -5.87
CA ASP A 200 -5.12 14.79 -5.71
C ASP A 200 -5.13 15.42 -7.09
N GLN A 201 -5.58 16.66 -7.22
CA GLN A 201 -5.55 17.39 -8.49
C GLN A 201 -4.12 17.51 -9.06
N ARG A 202 -3.10 17.32 -8.22
CA ARG A 202 -1.68 17.41 -8.59
C ARG A 202 -1.07 16.10 -9.09
N ASN A 203 -1.68 14.94 -8.85
CA ASN A 203 -1.16 13.67 -9.35
C ASN A 203 -2.27 12.78 -9.90
N ARG A 204 -1.97 12.09 -11.00
CA ARG A 204 -2.94 11.22 -11.68
C ARG A 204 -2.81 9.77 -11.26
N ASN A 205 -2.30 9.52 -10.05
CA ASN A 205 -2.13 8.17 -9.54
C ASN A 205 -3.46 7.42 -9.52
N TYR A 206 -4.52 8.08 -9.03
CA TYR A 206 -5.86 7.49 -9.03
C TYR A 206 -6.30 7.07 -10.43
N TRP A 207 -6.13 7.94 -11.43
CA TRP A 207 -6.55 7.67 -12.82
C TRP A 207 -5.87 6.43 -13.39
N TRP A 208 -4.54 6.32 -13.26
CA TRP A 208 -3.80 5.14 -13.75
C TRP A 208 -4.22 3.86 -13.06
N PHE A 209 -4.41 3.90 -11.74
CA PHE A 209 -4.79 2.71 -10.98
C PHE A 209 -6.23 2.29 -11.29
N GLU A 210 -7.17 3.24 -11.39
CA GLU A 210 -8.55 2.97 -11.79
C GLU A 210 -8.61 2.34 -13.19
N HIS A 211 -7.96 2.95 -14.20
CA HIS A 211 -8.00 2.45 -15.58
C HIS A 211 -7.35 1.08 -15.77
N THR A 212 -6.37 0.71 -14.93
CA THR A 212 -5.64 -0.55 -15.07
C THR A 212 -6.20 -1.68 -14.21
N LEU A 213 -6.72 -1.36 -13.01
CA LEU A 213 -7.02 -2.35 -11.98
C LEU A 213 -8.51 -2.45 -11.64
N ASP A 214 -9.34 -1.46 -12.00
CA ASP A 214 -10.77 -1.55 -11.71
C ASP A 214 -11.41 -2.71 -12.49
N GLY A 215 -12.27 -3.47 -11.81
CA GLY A 215 -12.89 -4.68 -12.35
C GLY A 215 -11.95 -5.85 -12.64
N LEU A 216 -10.68 -5.79 -12.23
CA LEU A 216 -9.74 -6.90 -12.41
C LEU A 216 -10.16 -8.12 -11.57
N MET A 217 -10.41 -9.25 -12.23
CA MET A 217 -10.72 -10.53 -11.60
C MET A 217 -9.44 -11.32 -11.31
N VAL A 218 -9.26 -11.76 -10.07
CA VAL A 218 -8.08 -12.49 -9.53
C VAL A 218 -8.51 -13.63 -8.62
#